data_AF-A0A843LEH9-F1
#
_entry.id   AF-A0A843LEH9-F1
#
_cell.length_a   1.000
_cell.length_b   1.000
_cell.length_c   1.000
_cell.angle_alpha   90.00
_cell.angle_beta   90.00
_cell.angle_gamma   90.00
#
_symmetry.space_group_name_H-M   'P 1'
#
loop_
_entity.id
_entity.type
_entity.pdbx_description
1 polymer ?
#
loop_
_entity_poly.entity_id
_entity_poly.type
_entity_poly.pdbx_seq_one_letter_code
_entity_poly.pdbx_strand_id
1 'polypeptide(L)' 'MAKKESVFDLSAFIAWVTGILVSLAVGSGMISQTLAVPYIPAIITVIAGWIVVIGAIISVILALFKR' A
#
# COMPACT_ATOMS: atom_id res chain seq x y z
N MET A 1 -17.25 -14.27 -29.69
CA MET A 1 -15.81 -14.57 -29.54
C MET A 1 -15.01 -13.32 -29.89
N ALA A 2 -14.48 -12.61 -28.90
CA ALA A 2 -13.44 -11.59 -29.08
C ALA A 2 -12.67 -11.46 -27.76
N LYS A 3 -11.45 -11.98 -27.79
CA LYS A 3 -10.47 -12.05 -26.71
C LYS A 3 -10.06 -10.65 -26.27
N LYS A 4 -10.49 -10.20 -25.07
CA LYS A 4 -10.06 -8.94 -24.45
C LYS A 4 -9.24 -9.24 -23.20
N GLU A 5 -8.15 -9.99 -23.38
CA GLU A 5 -7.42 -10.66 -22.29
C GLU A 5 -6.05 -10.04 -21.98
N SER A 6 -5.61 -8.95 -22.62
CA SER A 6 -4.18 -8.54 -22.54
C SER A 6 -3.88 -7.15 -21.98
N VAL A 7 -4.88 -6.28 -21.77
CA VAL A 7 -4.64 -4.94 -21.21
C VAL A 7 -4.75 -4.93 -19.68
N PHE A 8 -5.46 -5.90 -19.10
CA PHE A 8 -5.73 -5.96 -17.67
C PHE A 8 -4.49 -6.24 -16.81
N ASP A 9 -3.58 -7.11 -17.27
CA ASP A 9 -2.46 -7.56 -16.44
C ASP A 9 -1.42 -6.47 -16.16
N LEU A 10 -1.06 -5.66 -17.16
CA LEU A 10 -0.07 -4.59 -16.97
C LEU A 10 -0.65 -3.46 -16.10
N SER A 11 -1.90 -3.05 -16.36
CA SER A 11 -2.55 -2.02 -15.54
C SER A 11 -2.75 -2.47 -14.10
N ALA A 12 -3.07 -3.76 -13.88
CA ALA A 12 -3.22 -4.31 -12.54
C ALA A 12 -1.87 -4.37 -11.81
N PHE A 13 -0.80 -4.77 -12.50
CA PHE A 13 0.54 -4.76 -11.93
C PHE A 13 1.00 -3.35 -11.55
N ILE A 14 0.82 -2.37 -12.44
CA ILE A 14 1.17 -0.97 -12.15
C ILE A 14 0.36 -0.46 -10.96
N ALA A 15 -0.95 -0.68 -10.94
CA ALA A 15 -1.80 -0.27 -9.83
C ALA A 15 -1.36 -0.91 -8.49
N TRP A 16 -0.97 -2.19 -8.52
CA TRP A 16 -0.46 -2.90 -7.34
C TRP A 16 0.87 -2.30 -6.84
N VAL A 17 1.84 -2.08 -7.74
CA VAL A 17 3.13 -1.46 -7.38
C VAL A 17 2.91 -0.05 -6.84
N THR A 18 2.10 0.78 -7.50
CA THR A 18 1.76 2.12 -7.03
C THR A 18 1.09 2.07 -5.66
N GLY A 19 0.16 1.15 -5.44
CA GLY A 19 -0.51 0.95 -4.15
C GLY A 19 0.48 0.64 -3.02
N ILE A 20 1.48 -0.22 -3.28
CA ILE A 20 2.52 -0.55 -2.30
C ILE A 20 3.39 0.67 -1.99
N LEU A 21 3.87 1.37 -3.02
CA LEU A 21 4.75 2.53 -2.84
C LEU A 21 4.04 3.64 -2.05
N VAL A 22 2.79 3.94 -2.39
CA VAL A 22 1.98 4.93 -1.66
C VAL A 22 1.73 4.48 -0.22
N SER A 23 1.38 3.21 0.00
CA SER A 23 1.14 2.68 1.36
C SER A 23 2.39 2.76 2.23
N LEU A 24 3.57 2.40 1.70
CA LEU A 24 4.83 2.49 2.43
C LEU A 24 5.22 3.94 2.70
N ALA A 25 5.06 4.84 1.73
CA ALA A 25 5.38 6.26 1.89
C ALA A 25 4.46 6.93 2.93
N VAL A 26 3.14 6.70 2.84
CA VAL A 26 2.16 7.27 3.79
C VAL A 26 2.33 6.64 5.17
N GLY A 27 2.48 5.31 5.25
CA GLY A 27 2.69 4.59 6.50
C GLY A 27 3.94 5.04 7.25
N SER A 28 5.08 5.13 6.56
CA SER A 28 6.32 5.66 7.15
C SER A 28 6.21 7.13 7.54
N GLY A 29 5.59 7.96 6.71
CA GLY A 29 5.33 9.37 7.03
C GLY A 29 4.47 9.56 8.30
N MET A 30 3.48 8.69 8.50
CA MET A 30 2.64 8.68 9.71
C MET A 30 3.40 8.21 10.94
N ILE A 31 4.30 7.22 10.82
CA ILE A 31 5.13 6.73 11.93
C ILE A 31 6.14 7.78 12.37
N SER A 32 6.83 8.41 11.42
CA SER A 32 7.82 9.45 11.70
C SER A 32 7.21 10.81 12.10
N GLN A 33 5.87 10.92 12.14
CA GLN A 33 5.12 12.16 12.36
C GLN A 33 5.44 13.29 11.36
N THR A 34 6.12 12.99 10.26
CA THR A 34 6.32 13.89 9.12
C THR A 34 4.99 14.20 8.43
N LEU A 35 4.07 13.23 8.42
CA LEU A 35 2.70 13.39 7.95
C LEU A 35 1.75 13.42 9.15
N ALA A 36 1.31 14.62 9.53
CA ALA A 36 0.28 14.80 10.54
C ALA A 36 -1.10 14.78 9.87
N VAL A 37 -1.99 13.88 10.33
CA VAL A 37 -3.37 13.87 9.86
C VAL A 37 -4.17 14.87 10.70
N PRO A 38 -4.75 15.91 10.09
CA PRO A 38 -5.52 16.90 10.84
C PRO A 38 -6.71 16.21 11.52
N TYR A 39 -7.05 16.68 12.72
CA TYR A 39 -8.14 16.16 13.55
C TYR A 39 -7.94 14.75 14.14
N ILE A 40 -6.79 14.11 13.94
CA ILE A 40 -6.48 12.80 14.54
C ILE A 40 -5.32 12.94 15.54
N PRO A 41 -5.45 12.40 16.77
CA PRO A 41 -4.34 12.35 17.72
C PRO A 41 -3.10 11.66 17.13
N ALA A 42 -1.93 12.20 17.44
CA ALA A 42 -0.64 11.71 16.92
C ALA A 42 -0.42 10.21 17.22
N ILE A 43 -0.80 9.75 18.42
CA ILE A 43 -0.67 8.34 18.82
C ILE A 43 -1.46 7.41 17.90
N ILE A 44 -2.69 7.81 17.50
CA ILE A 44 -3.56 7.01 16.64
C ILE A 44 -2.98 6.99 15.21
N THR A 45 -2.45 8.12 14.76
CA THR A 45 -1.81 8.24 13.44
C THR A 45 -0.59 7.32 13.32
N VAL A 46 0.25 7.26 14.36
CA VAL A 46 1.43 6.36 14.39
C VAL A 46 1.01 4.89 14.35
N ILE A 47 -0.02 4.50 15.13
CA ILE A 47 -0.56 3.13 15.12
C ILE A 47 -1.10 2.76 13.73
N ALA A 48 -1.87 3.67 13.11
CA ALA A 48 -2.38 3.50 11.75
C ALA A 48 -1.24 3.33 10.73
N GLY A 49 -0.16 4.11 10.88
CA GLY A 49 1.07 3.97 10.10
C GLY A 49 1.65 2.56 10.14
N TRP A 50 1.81 1.99 11.34
CA TRP A 50 2.29 0.62 11.50
C TRP A 50 1.37 -0.43 10.86
N ILE A 51 0.05 -0.27 11.00
CA ILE A 51 -0.93 -1.18 10.37
C ILE A 51 -0.76 -1.17 8.84
N VAL A 52 -0.63 0.01 8.25
CA VAL A 52 -0.46 0.16 6.79
C VAL A 52 0.86 -0.45 6.32
N VAL A 53 1.97 -0.18 7.02
CA VAL A 53 3.29 -0.74 6.66
C VAL A 53 3.28 -2.26 6.74
N ILE A 54 2.76 -2.84 7.82
CA ILE A 54 2.67 -4.29 7.99
C ILE A 54 1.77 -4.90 6.90
N GLY A 55 0.62 -4.29 6.63
CA GLY A 55 -0.29 -4.73 5.57
C GLY A 55 0.36 -4.72 4.18
N ALA A 56 1.12 -3.66 3.86
CA ALA A 56 1.86 -3.55 2.61
C ALA A 56 2.94 -4.64 2.48
N ILE A 57 3.70 -4.90 3.56
CA ILE A 57 4.71 -5.97 3.59
C ILE A 57 4.06 -7.33 3.37
N ILE A 58 2.96 -7.62 4.07
CA ILE A 58 2.22 -8.88 3.91
C ILE A 58 1.70 -9.02 2.46
N SER A 59 1.16 -7.95 1.87
CA SER A 59 0.71 -7.97 0.47
C SER A 59 1.82 -8.36 -0.49
N VAL A 60 3.03 -7.81 -0.30
CA VAL A 60 4.22 -8.16 -1.10
C VAL A 60 4.61 -9.62 -0.91
N ILE A 61 4.68 -10.09 0.35
CA ILE A 61 5.04 -11.47 0.67
C ILE A 61 4.06 -12.45 0.00
N LEU A 62 2.76 -12.18 0.12
CA LEU A 62 1.71 -13.01 -0.49
C LEU A 62 1.80 -13.00 -2.02
N ALA A 63 2.07 -11.87 -2.65
CA ALA A 63 2.25 -11.78 -4.09
C ALA A 63 3.47 -12.59 -4.58
N LEU A 64 4.55 -12.64 -3.79
CA LEU A 64 5.74 -13.42 -4.13
C LEU A 64 5.52 -14.93 -3.96
N PHE A 65 4.74 -15.34 -2.96
CA PHE A 65 4.44 -16.76 -2.72
C PHE A 65 3.33 -17.31 -3.62
N LYS A 66 2.37 -16.46 -4.01
CA LYS A 66 1.34 -16.80 -4.98
C LYS A 66 1.91 -16.63 -6.39
N ARG A 67 2.86 -17.50 -6.76
CA ARG A 67 3.29 -17.69 -8.16
C ARG A 67 2.17 -18.27 -9.00
#